data_AF-A0A0B7GQ97-F1
#
_entry.id   AF-A0A0B7GQ97-F1
#
_cell.length_a   1.000
_cell.length_b   1.000
_cell.length_c   1.000
_cell.angle_alpha   90.00
_cell.angle_beta   90.00
_cell.angle_gamma   90.00
#
_symmetry.space_group_name_H-M   'P 1'
#
loop_
_entity.id
_entity.type
_entity.pdbx_description
1 polymer ?
#
loop_
_entity_poly.entity_id
_entity_poly.type
_entity_poly.pdbx_seq_one_letter_code
_entity_poly.pdbx_strand_id
1 'polypeptide(L)'
;MNNLAQIARRFGFIRSELEKEKSAKAIQSFKIKCAGADAACTSLSGGNQQKVVFAKWVEQMPRILILDEPTRGVDVGAKRDLLHYQ
;
A
#
# COMPACT_ATOMS: atom_id res chain seq x y z
N MET A 1 9.94 -9.35 -5.58
CA MET A 1 8.68 -8.62 -5.39
C MET A 1 7.55 -9.61 -5.14
N ASN A 2 7.48 -10.26 -3.97
CA ASN A 2 6.37 -11.19 -3.74
C ASN A 2 5.98 -11.29 -2.26
N ASN A 3 4.84 -10.69 -1.90
CA ASN A 3 4.20 -10.90 -0.58
C ASN A 3 3.43 -12.22 -0.49
N LEU A 4 3.35 -12.98 -1.59
CA LEU A 4 2.67 -14.29 -1.62
C LEU A 4 3.19 -15.22 -0.53
N ALA A 5 4.50 -15.27 -0.27
CA ALA A 5 5.05 -16.12 0.79
C ALA A 5 4.54 -15.77 2.20
N GLN A 6 4.13 -14.51 2.44
CA GLN A 6 3.60 -14.07 3.74
C GLN A 6 2.12 -14.44 3.92
N ILE A 7 1.38 -14.63 2.82
CA ILE A 7 -0.06 -14.90 2.84
C ILE A 7 -0.44 -16.29 2.31
N ALA A 8 0.50 -17.01 1.71
CA ALA A 8 0.28 -18.36 1.18
C ALA A 8 0.61 -19.45 2.21
N ARG A 9 -0.14 -20.55 2.16
CA ARG A 9 0.17 -21.80 2.88
C ARG A 9 1.32 -22.55 2.19
N ARG A 10 1.85 -23.58 2.86
CA ARG A 10 2.95 -24.46 2.39
C ARG A 10 2.76 -25.00 0.95
N PHE A 11 1.52 -25.08 0.46
CA PHE A 11 1.15 -25.57 -0.87
C PHE A 11 0.68 -24.47 -1.85
N GLY A 12 0.90 -23.18 -1.55
CA GLY A 12 0.57 -22.07 -2.46
C GLY A 12 -0.86 -21.51 -2.34
N PHE A 13 -1.71 -22.07 -1.49
CA PHE A 13 -3.06 -21.52 -1.23
C PHE A 13 -3.00 -20.22 -0.45
N ILE A 14 -3.62 -19.16 -0.96
CA ILE A 14 -3.72 -17.85 -0.28
C ILE A 14 -4.67 -17.94 0.90
N ARG A 15 -4.26 -17.38 2.05
CA ARG A 15 -5.10 -17.16 3.22
C ARG A 15 -5.86 -15.85 3.03
N SER A 16 -7.11 -15.94 2.56
CA SER A 16 -7.93 -14.76 2.24
C SER A 16 -8.13 -13.84 3.44
N GLU A 17 -8.28 -14.38 4.65
CA GLU A 17 -8.43 -13.59 5.87
C GLU A 17 -7.19 -12.73 6.15
N LEU A 18 -6.00 -13.30 6.00
CA LEU A 18 -4.73 -12.61 6.24
C LEU A 18 -4.43 -11.57 5.14
N GLU A 19 -4.82 -11.87 3.90
CA GLU A 19 -4.76 -10.93 2.78
C GLU A 19 -5.65 -9.71 3.04
N LYS A 20 -6.90 -9.94 3.48
CA LYS A 20 -7.85 -8.88 3.82
C LYS A 20 -7.36 -8.04 4.99
N GLU A 21 -6.84 -8.69 6.03
CA GLU A 21 -6.28 -8.00 7.21
C GLU A 21 -5.11 -7.09 6.81
N LYS A 22 -4.15 -7.61 6.04
CA LYS A 22 -3.01 -6.82 5.55
C LYS A 22 -3.45 -5.66 4.66
N SER A 23 -4.40 -5.90 3.76
CA SER A 23 -4.95 -4.85 2.89
C SER A 23 -5.64 -3.75 3.69
N ALA A 24 -6.46 -4.12 4.67
CA ALA A 24 -7.14 -3.18 5.56
C ALA A 24 -6.14 -2.36 6.38
N LYS A 25 -5.11 -3.01 6.94
CA LYS A 25 -4.04 -2.34 7.68
C LYS A 25 -3.26 -1.35 6.81
N ALA A 26 -2.92 -1.72 5.58
CA ALA A 26 -2.26 -0.84 4.63
C ALA A 26 -3.12 0.38 4.28
N ILE A 27 -4.42 0.18 4.01
CA ILE A 27 -5.37 1.26 3.74
C ILE A 27 -5.42 2.25 4.90
N GLN A 28 -5.50 1.74 6.13
CA GLN A 28 -5.53 2.58 7.33
C GLN A 28 -4.22 3.34 7.52
N SER A 29 -3.08 2.63 7.48
CA SER A 29 -1.76 3.20 7.79
C SER A 29 -1.33 4.26 6.78
N PHE A 30 -1.66 4.07 5.50
CA PHE A 30 -1.35 5.02 4.42
C PHE A 30 -2.49 6.02 4.14
N LYS A 31 -3.58 5.97 4.92
CA LYS A 31 -4.78 6.80 4.75
C LYS A 31 -5.26 6.82 3.30
N ILE A 32 -5.44 5.63 2.71
CA ILE A 32 -5.88 5.45 1.32
C ILE A 32 -7.39 5.64 1.29
N LYS A 33 -7.86 6.62 0.52
CA LYS A 33 -9.29 6.84 0.30
C LYS A 33 -9.77 5.94 -0.84
N CYS A 34 -10.58 4.94 -0.52
CA CYS A 34 -11.14 3.97 -1.46
C CYS A 34 -12.49 3.45 -0.97
N ALA A 35 -13.30 2.85 -1.85
CA ALA A 35 -14.57 2.21 -1.48
C ALA A 35 -14.40 0.90 -0.69
N GLY A 36 -13.19 0.33 -0.66
CA GLY A 36 -12.84 -0.89 0.03
C GLY A 36 -11.54 -1.49 -0.51
N ALA A 37 -11.07 -2.57 0.10
CA ALA A 37 -9.83 -3.25 -0.31
C ALA A 37 -9.89 -3.83 -1.73
N ASP A 38 -11.10 -4.18 -2.19
CA ASP A 38 -11.34 -4.74 -3.53
C ASP A 38 -11.57 -3.66 -4.61
N ALA A 39 -11.48 -2.37 -4.24
CA ALA A 39 -11.68 -1.28 -5.20
C ALA A 39 -10.57 -1.27 -6.25
N ALA A 40 -10.96 -1.12 -7.53
CA ALA A 40 -9.99 -1.03 -8.62
C ALA A 40 -9.07 0.19 -8.42
N CYS A 41 -7.75 -0.01 -8.49
CA CYS A 41 -6.78 1.08 -8.31
C CYS A 41 -7.00 2.23 -9.31
N THR A 42 -7.45 1.92 -10.53
CA THR A 42 -7.78 2.92 -11.57
C THR A 42 -8.92 3.86 -11.18
N SER A 43 -9.79 3.45 -10.25
CA SER A 43 -10.88 4.29 -9.74
C SER A 43 -10.42 5.33 -8.71
N LEU A 44 -9.18 5.22 -8.21
CA LEU A 44 -8.64 6.11 -7.20
C LEU A 44 -8.01 7.36 -7.84
N SER A 45 -8.05 8.49 -7.14
CA SER A 45 -7.27 9.69 -7.53
C SER A 45 -5.77 9.37 -7.61
N GLY A 46 -4.99 10.07 -8.43
CA GLY A 46 -3.54 9.86 -8.57
C GLY A 46 -2.76 9.82 -7.24
N GLY A 47 -3.08 10.71 -6.29
CA GLY A 47 -2.45 10.69 -4.97
C GLY A 47 -2.77 9.43 -4.13
N ASN A 48 -3.97 8.86 -4.26
CA ASN A 48 -4.33 7.59 -3.60
C ASN A 48 -3.73 6.38 -4.33
N GLN A 49 -3.62 6.42 -5.65
CA GLN A 49 -2.88 5.41 -6.42
C GLN A 49 -1.41 5.37 -5.97
N GLN A 50 -0.79 6.55 -5.79
CA GLN A 50 0.57 6.63 -5.29
C GLN A 50 0.68 6.04 -3.87
N LYS A 51 -0.24 6.38 -2.95
CA LYS A 51 -0.28 5.78 -1.60
C LYS A 51 -0.37 4.25 -1.63
N VAL A 52 -1.14 3.66 -2.57
CA VAL A 52 -1.20 2.19 -2.75
C VAL A 52 0.18 1.64 -3.13
N VAL A 53 0.87 2.28 -4.07
CA VAL A 53 2.22 1.86 -4.50
C VAL A 53 3.22 1.96 -3.34
N PHE A 54 3.18 3.05 -2.57
CA PHE A 54 3.98 3.20 -1.36
C PHE A 54 3.71 2.11 -0.33
N ALA A 55 2.44 1.88 0.00
CA ALA A 55 2.03 0.86 0.96
C ALA A 55 2.58 -0.51 0.57
N LYS A 56 2.46 -0.87 -0.71
CA LYS A 56 2.99 -2.13 -1.24
C LYS A 56 4.51 -2.27 -1.07
N TRP A 57 5.27 -1.19 -1.26
CA TRP A 57 6.73 -1.23 -1.13
C TRP A 57 7.20 -1.22 0.33
N VAL A 58 6.59 -0.40 1.18
CA VAL A 58 6.94 -0.31 2.60
C VAL A 58 6.58 -1.60 3.36
N GLU A 59 5.46 -2.24 3.02
CA GLU A 59 5.05 -3.54 3.59
C GLU A 59 6.06 -4.67 3.34
N GLN A 60 6.98 -4.52 2.36
CA GLN A 60 8.08 -5.48 2.16
C GLN A 60 9.20 -5.33 3.19
N MET A 61 9.13 -4.30 4.05
CA MET A 61 10.19 -3.90 4.98
C MET A 61 11.57 -3.86 4.28
N PRO A 62 11.70 -3.11 3.17
CA PRO A 62 12.98 -3.04 2.45
C PRO A 62 14.03 -2.36 3.32
N ARG A 63 15.28 -2.85 3.26
CA ARG A 63 16.41 -2.19 3.94
C ARG A 63 16.70 -0.79 3.38
N ILE A 64 16.50 -0.61 2.07
CA ILE A 64 16.69 0.64 1.34
C ILE A 64 15.56 0.76 0.32
N LEU A 65 14.89 1.92 0.29
CA LEU A 65 13.88 2.28 -0.69
C LEU A 65 14.33 3.57 -1.38
N ILE A 66 14.64 3.51 -2.66
CA ILE A 66 15.01 4.67 -3.48
C ILE A 66 13.78 5.08 -4.28
N LEU A 67 13.44 6.36 -4.22
CA LEU A 67 12.27 6.91 -4.88
C LEU A 67 12.68 8.15 -5.66
N ASP A 68 12.33 8.19 -6.93
CA ASP A 68 12.52 9.38 -7.77
C ASP A 68 11.20 10.16 -7.84
N GLU A 69 11.25 11.45 -7.56
CA GLU A 69 10.10 12.37 -7.49
C GLU A 69 8.85 11.81 -6.76
N PRO A 70 8.99 11.26 -5.53
CA PRO A 70 7.94 10.51 -4.83
C PRO A 70 6.67 11.28 -4.44
N THR A 71 6.64 12.59 -4.68
CA THR A 71 5.51 13.45 -4.28
C THR A 71 4.90 14.20 -5.46
N ARG A 72 5.30 13.85 -6.69
CA ARG A 72 4.76 14.46 -7.91
C ARG A 72 3.28 14.08 -8.06
N GLY A 73 2.39 15.09 -8.05
CA GLY A 73 0.94 14.88 -8.14
C GLY A 73 0.24 14.64 -6.80
N VAL A 74 0.94 14.77 -5.66
CA VAL A 74 0.35 14.73 -4.31
C VAL A 74 0.22 16.16 -3.78
N ASP A 75 -0.99 16.54 -3.37
CA ASP A 75 -1.29 17.82 -2.72
C ASP A 75 -0.35 18.04 -1.51
N VAL A 76 0.07 19.29 -1.30
CA VAL A 76 0.95 19.72 -0.20
C VAL A 76 0.47 19.20 1.16
N GLY A 77 -0.85 19.12 1.39
CA GLY A 77 -1.41 18.59 2.63
C GLY A 77 -1.15 17.08 2.85
N ALA A 78 -1.09 16.29 1.77
CA ALA A 78 -0.89 14.85 1.83
C ALA A 78 0.60 14.44 1.90
N LYS A 79 1.54 15.36 1.65
CA LYS A 79 2.98 15.11 1.79
C LYS A 79 3.38 14.82 3.24
N ARG A 80 2.76 15.49 4.22
CA ARG A 80 3.03 15.24 5.65
C ARG A 80 2.61 13.83 6.07
N ASP A 81 1.51 13.31 5.53
CA ASP A 81 1.02 11.97 5.85
C ASP A 81 1.93 10.87 5.31
N LEU A 82 2.52 11.05 4.12
CA LEU A 82 3.46 10.09 3.52
C LEU A 82 4.84 10.10 4.19
N LEU A 83 5.33 11.27 4.59
CA LEU A 83 6.69 11.43 5.13
C LEU A 83 6.80 11.16 6.64
N HIS A 84 5.70 11.20 7.40
CA HIS A 84 5.68 10.92 8.84
C HIS A 84 5.12 9.53 9.16
N TYR A 85 5.29 8.55 8.27
CA TYR A 85 4.95 7.16 8.58
C TYR A 85 5.80 6.70 9.79
N GLN A 86 5.15 6.59 10.96
CA GLN A 86 5.68 6.01 12.20
C GLN A 86 5.02 4.66 12.44
#